data_AF-A0A1G4VTM8-F1
#
_entry.id   AF-A0A1G4VTM8-F1
#
_cell.length_a   1.000
_cell.length_b   1.000
_cell.length_c   1.000
_cell.angle_alpha   90.00
_cell.angle_beta   90.00
_cell.angle_gamma   90.00
#
_symmetry.space_group_name_H-M   'P 1'
#
loop_
_entity.id
_entity.type
_entity.pdbx_description
1 polymer ?
#
loop_
_entity_poly.entity_id
_entity_poly.type
_entity_poly.pdbx_seq_one_letter_code
_entity_poly.pdbx_strand_id
1 'polypeptide(L)'
;MIKAMRSVHLRERLAVGRPLADADLLLSRADGTPLPVRDYSRQFAAQHKAAGLKAITLGTLRHSSISRMRAAGVPADVVAAWHGHTERMTQAVYGRVTDDRPTAASAVFSPAVGQS
;
A
#
# COMPACT_ATOMS: atom_id res chain seq x y z
N MET A 1 -8.83 -11.36 -1.96
CA MET A 1 -8.59 -10.53 -3.17
C MET A 1 -8.03 -11.35 -4.33
N ILE A 2 -6.83 -11.94 -4.23
CA ILE A 2 -6.20 -12.69 -5.34
C ILE A 2 -7.09 -13.84 -5.86
N LYS A 3 -7.71 -14.63 -4.98
CA LYS A 3 -8.65 -15.70 -5.37
C LYS A 3 -9.82 -15.16 -6.21
N ALA A 4 -10.42 -14.04 -5.79
CA ALA A 4 -11.53 -13.41 -6.51
C ALA A 4 -11.07 -12.87 -7.88
N MET A 5 -9.90 -12.24 -7.94
CA MET A 5 -9.30 -11.79 -9.20
C MET A 5 -9.06 -12.98 -10.15
N ARG A 6 -8.50 -14.08 -9.63
CA ARG A 6 -8.31 -15.31 -10.41
C ARG A 6 -9.64 -15.86 -10.93
N SER A 7 -10.69 -15.88 -10.12
CA SER A 7 -12.03 -16.33 -10.55
C SER A 7 -12.67 -15.43 -11.62
N VAL A 8 -12.49 -14.10 -11.53
CA VAL A 8 -12.95 -13.17 -12.57
C VAL A 8 -12.17 -13.40 -13.86
N HIS A 9 -10.85 -13.41 -13.77
CA HIS A 9 -9.98 -13.53 -14.93
C HIS A 9 -10.13 -14.89 -15.63
N LEU A 10 -10.33 -15.97 -14.87
CA LEU A 10 -10.67 -17.28 -15.43
C LEU A 10 -11.93 -17.22 -16.29
N ARG A 11 -12.98 -16.52 -15.85
CA ARG A 11 -14.22 -16.37 -16.63
C ARG A 11 -14.00 -15.57 -17.91
N GLU A 12 -13.27 -14.45 -17.83
CA GLU A 12 -12.93 -13.62 -19.01
C GLU A 12 -12.14 -14.41 -20.05
N ARG A 13 -11.15 -15.18 -19.58
CA ARG A 13 -10.26 -15.99 -20.41
C ARG A 13 -10.94 -17.21 -21.03
N LEU A 14 -11.85 -17.86 -20.29
CA LEU A 14 -12.71 -18.90 -20.84
C LEU A 14 -13.65 -18.36 -21.93
N ALA A 15 -14.20 -17.15 -21.76
CA ALA A 15 -15.10 -16.53 -22.74
C ALA A 15 -14.42 -16.25 -24.09
N VAL A 16 -13.09 -16.08 -24.11
CA VAL A 16 -12.30 -15.88 -25.34
C VAL A 16 -11.58 -17.16 -25.80
N GLY A 17 -11.95 -18.33 -25.26
CA GLY A 17 -11.40 -19.63 -25.67
C GLY A 17 -9.95 -19.85 -25.28
N ARG A 18 -9.43 -19.11 -24.30
CA ARG A 18 -8.03 -19.20 -23.85
C ARG A 18 -7.99 -19.42 -22.34
N PRO A 19 -8.13 -20.65 -21.82
CA PRO A 19 -8.11 -20.92 -20.38
C PRO A 19 -6.88 -20.32 -19.68
N LEU A 20 -7.03 -19.94 -18.41
CA LEU A 20 -5.95 -19.39 -17.59
C LEU A 20 -5.04 -20.53 -17.10
N ALA A 21 -3.78 -20.53 -17.53
CA ALA A 21 -2.74 -21.43 -17.06
C ALA A 21 -2.06 -20.88 -15.78
N ASP A 22 -1.33 -21.73 -15.07
CA ASP A 22 -0.67 -21.32 -13.81
C ASP A 22 0.45 -20.29 -14.00
N ALA A 23 1.10 -20.27 -15.17
CA ALA A 23 2.13 -19.30 -15.51
C ALA A 23 1.56 -17.97 -16.05
N ASP A 24 0.24 -17.87 -16.22
CA ASP A 24 -0.38 -16.68 -16.79
C ASP A 24 -0.46 -15.52 -15.79
N LEU A 25 -0.32 -14.31 -16.32
CA LEU A 25 -0.45 -13.08 -15.53
C LEU A 25 -1.90 -12.86 -15.13
N LEU A 26 -2.14 -12.70 -13.81
CA LEU A 26 -3.46 -12.30 -13.29
C LEU A 26 -3.86 -10.87 -13.67
N LEU A 27 -2.88 -10.00 -13.94
CA LEU A 27 -3.11 -8.65 -14.44
C LEU A 27 -2.67 -8.58 -15.91
N SER A 28 -3.53 -9.09 -16.78
CA SER A 28 -3.33 -9.10 -18.21
C SER A 28 -4.59 -8.63 -18.93
N ARG A 29 -4.45 -8.36 -20.23
CA ARG A 29 -5.60 -8.21 -21.12
C ARG A 29 -6.23 -9.58 -21.37
N ALA A 30 -7.43 -9.60 -21.93
CA ALA A 30 -8.14 -10.84 -22.25
C ALA A 30 -7.35 -11.77 -23.19
N ASP A 31 -6.46 -11.22 -24.02
CA ASP A 31 -5.58 -11.98 -24.91
C ASP A 31 -4.35 -12.60 -24.20
N GLY A 32 -4.14 -12.29 -22.92
CA GLY A 32 -3.03 -12.75 -22.08
C GLY A 32 -1.83 -11.80 -22.05
N THR A 33 -1.84 -10.72 -22.83
CA THR A 33 -0.72 -9.76 -22.84
C THR A 33 -0.67 -8.94 -21.55
N PRO A 34 0.52 -8.54 -21.05
CA PRO A 34 0.64 -7.74 -19.84
C PRO A 34 -0.18 -6.46 -19.92
N LEU A 35 -0.91 -6.12 -18.85
CA LEU A 35 -1.65 -4.85 -18.80
C LEU A 35 -0.65 -3.69 -18.65
N PRO A 36 -0.57 -2.74 -19.60
CA PRO A 36 0.41 -1.66 -19.52
C PRO A 36 0.16 -0.72 -18.35
N VAL A 37 1.24 -0.15 -17.79
CA VAL A 37 1.20 0.82 -16.68
C VAL A 37 0.22 1.96 -16.91
N ARG A 38 0.26 2.51 -18.12
CA ARG A 38 -0.61 3.60 -18.55
C ARG A 38 -2.09 3.24 -18.44
N ASP A 39 -2.46 2.00 -18.73
CA ASP A 39 -3.86 1.59 -18.82
C ASP A 39 -4.48 1.46 -17.42
N TYR A 40 -3.83 0.76 -16.49
CA TYR A 40 -4.35 0.69 -15.12
C TYR A 40 -4.21 2.04 -14.37
N SER A 41 -3.23 2.88 -14.72
CA SER A 41 -3.12 4.24 -14.15
C SER A 41 -4.27 5.13 -14.61
N ARG A 42 -4.69 5.02 -15.87
CA ARG A 42 -5.86 5.73 -16.41
C ARG A 42 -7.15 5.25 -15.75
N GLN A 43 -7.31 3.94 -15.57
CA GLN A 43 -8.46 3.38 -14.84
C GLN A 43 -8.51 3.93 -13.41
N PHE A 44 -7.38 3.95 -12.70
CA PHE A 44 -7.30 4.54 -11.36
C PHE A 44 -7.71 6.02 -11.35
N ALA A 45 -7.18 6.83 -12.27
CA ALA A 45 -7.54 8.25 -12.36
C ALA A 45 -9.05 8.45 -12.59
N ALA A 46 -9.70 7.60 -13.39
CA ALA A 46 -11.14 7.64 -13.60
C ALA A 46 -11.92 7.32 -12.30
N GLN A 47 -11.53 6.26 -11.58
CA GLN A 47 -12.16 5.87 -10.31
C GLN A 47 -11.98 6.94 -9.23
N HIS A 48 -10.76 7.47 -9.12
CA HIS A 48 -10.41 8.53 -8.19
C HIS A 48 -11.22 9.82 -8.45
N LYS A 49 -11.39 10.22 -9.72
CA LYS A 49 -12.23 11.35 -10.12
C LYS A 49 -13.71 11.11 -9.79
N ALA A 50 -14.22 9.90 -10.06
CA ALA A 50 -15.60 9.52 -9.74
C ALA A 50 -15.88 9.57 -8.23
N ALA A 51 -14.88 9.29 -7.40
CA ALA A 51 -14.95 9.41 -5.95
C ALA A 51 -14.82 10.84 -5.41
N GLY A 52 -14.64 11.85 -6.27
CA GLY A 52 -14.52 13.26 -5.85
C GLY A 52 -13.25 13.59 -5.06
N LEU A 53 -12.23 12.73 -5.16
CA LEU A 53 -10.99 12.89 -4.40
C LEU A 53 -10.02 13.87 -5.09
N LYS A 54 -9.08 14.46 -4.34
CA LYS A 54 -8.01 15.31 -4.90
C LYS A 54 -7.05 14.49 -5.73
N ALA A 55 -6.68 14.95 -6.93
CA ALA A 55 -5.78 14.27 -7.87
C ALA A 55 -4.55 13.65 -7.18
N ILE A 56 -4.50 12.32 -7.17
CA ILE A 56 -3.37 11.51 -6.71
C ILE A 56 -3.01 10.48 -7.77
N THR A 57 -1.76 10.03 -7.79
CA THR A 57 -1.32 8.96 -8.70
C THR A 57 -1.50 7.60 -8.03
N LEU A 58 -1.60 6.53 -8.81
CA LEU A 58 -1.72 5.19 -8.24
C LEU A 58 -0.52 4.84 -7.35
N GLY A 59 0.69 5.29 -7.73
CA GLY A 59 1.91 5.06 -6.97
C GLY A 59 1.90 5.71 -5.58
N THR A 60 1.20 6.83 -5.39
CA THR A 60 1.17 7.50 -4.08
C THR A 60 0.36 6.73 -3.03
N LEU A 61 -0.50 5.79 -3.44
CA LEU A 61 -1.19 4.89 -2.51
C LEU A 61 -0.21 4.06 -1.66
N ARG A 62 0.99 3.77 -2.18
CA ARG A 62 2.04 3.11 -1.42
C ARG A 62 2.46 3.93 -0.20
N HIS A 63 2.61 5.25 -0.36
CA HIS A 63 2.89 6.15 0.76
C HIS A 63 1.74 6.15 1.77
N SER A 64 0.48 6.16 1.30
CA SER A 64 -0.70 6.08 2.18
C SER A 64 -0.74 4.78 2.98
N SER A 65 -0.42 3.64 2.36
CA SER A 65 -0.31 2.33 3.02
C SER A 65 0.75 2.36 4.13
N ILE A 66 1.95 2.85 3.82
CA ILE A 66 3.05 2.95 4.77
C ILE A 66 2.67 3.83 5.95
N SER A 67 2.19 5.06 5.68
CA SER A 67 1.78 5.98 6.73
C SER A 67 0.67 5.40 7.61
N ARG A 68 -0.30 4.68 7.04
CA ARG A 68 -1.37 4.04 7.82
C ARG A 68 -0.87 2.90 8.69
N MET A 69 0.03 2.05 8.18
CA MET A 69 0.65 0.99 9.00
C MET A 69 1.49 1.59 10.13
N ARG A 70 2.25 2.65 9.86
CA ARG A 70 3.02 3.36 10.89
C ARG A 70 2.12 3.99 11.94
N ALA A 71 1.06 4.70 11.53
CA ALA A 71 0.07 5.27 12.44
C ALA A 71 -0.64 4.22 13.31
N ALA A 72 -0.82 3.01 12.80
CA ALA A 72 -1.34 1.87 13.56
C ALA A 72 -0.30 1.20 14.49
N GLY A 73 0.89 1.77 14.63
CA GLY A 73 1.95 1.27 15.51
C GLY A 73 2.77 0.12 14.94
N VAL A 74 2.62 -0.23 13.66
CA VAL A 74 3.40 -1.33 13.07
C VAL A 74 4.90 -0.96 13.04
N PRO A 75 5.79 -1.83 13.57
CA PRO A 75 7.24 -1.60 13.59
C PRO A 75 7.84 -1.31 12.21
N ALA A 76 8.92 -0.53 12.18
CA ALA A 76 9.45 0.04 10.94
C ALA A 76 10.10 -1.02 10.04
N ASP A 77 10.74 -2.00 10.66
CA ASP A 77 11.27 -3.22 10.05
C ASP A 77 10.16 -4.05 9.37
N VAL A 78 9.03 -4.26 10.04
CA VAL A 78 7.88 -4.99 9.49
C VAL A 78 7.27 -4.25 8.31
N VAL A 79 7.08 -2.93 8.45
CA VAL A 79 6.58 -2.08 7.36
C VAL A 79 7.57 -2.09 6.18
N ALA A 80 8.87 -2.06 6.45
CA ALA A 80 9.89 -2.10 5.41
C ALA A 80 9.87 -3.44 4.66
N ALA A 81 9.84 -4.56 5.39
CA ALA A 81 9.75 -5.90 4.81
C ALA A 81 8.49 -6.07 3.94
N TRP A 82 7.33 -5.60 4.42
CA TRP A 82 6.07 -5.66 3.66
C TRP A 82 6.13 -4.90 2.33
N HIS A 83 6.79 -3.74 2.33
CA HIS A 83 6.88 -2.92 1.12
C HIS A 83 8.10 -3.28 0.26
N GLY A 84 9.10 -4.01 0.76
CA GLY A 84 10.37 -4.24 0.06
C GLY A 84 11.32 -3.04 0.12
N HIS A 85 11.34 -2.37 1.28
CA HIS A 85 12.31 -1.31 1.60
C HIS A 85 13.32 -1.80 2.63
N THR A 86 14.35 -0.99 2.87
CA THR A 86 15.16 -1.11 4.08
C THR A 86 14.45 -0.42 5.26
N GLU A 87 14.67 -0.91 6.48
CA GLU A 87 14.16 -0.26 7.69
C GLU A 87 14.65 1.18 7.79
N ARG A 88 15.95 1.42 7.55
CA ARG A 88 16.56 2.75 7.55
C ARG A 88 15.81 3.75 6.65
N MET A 89 15.45 3.34 5.43
CA MET A 89 14.67 4.18 4.52
C MET A 89 13.27 4.46 5.08
N THR A 90 12.61 3.43 5.61
CA THR A 90 11.25 3.55 6.15
C THR A 90 11.23 4.46 7.38
N GLN A 91 12.20 4.35 8.28
CA GLN A 91 12.34 5.25 9.42
C GLN A 91 12.65 6.69 8.99
N ALA A 92 13.56 6.88 8.02
CA ALA A 92 13.93 8.22 7.55
C ALA A 92 12.75 8.98 6.93
N VAL A 93 11.89 8.29 6.17
CA VAL A 93 10.77 8.90 5.44
C VAL A 93 9.48 8.95 6.26
N TYR A 94 9.20 7.93 7.08
CA TYR A 94 7.92 7.77 7.78
C TYR A 94 8.03 7.71 9.30
N GLY A 95 9.22 7.96 9.85
CA GLY A 95 9.46 7.94 11.29
C GLY A 95 8.61 8.95 12.08
N ARG A 96 8.19 10.05 11.45
CA ARG A 96 7.43 11.15 12.09
C ARG A 96 5.92 10.96 12.11
N VAL A 97 5.38 9.92 11.48
CA VAL A 97 3.92 9.69 11.39
C VAL A 97 3.31 9.33 12.77
N THR A 98 4.13 9.16 13.80
CA THR A 98 3.74 8.72 15.16
C THR A 98 4.52 9.46 16.25
N ASP A 99 4.91 10.71 16.03
CA ASP A 99 5.83 11.40 16.93
C ASP A 99 5.18 11.98 18.19
N ASP A 100 4.45 11.14 18.93
CA ASP A 100 4.12 11.36 20.36
C ASP A 100 5.26 10.89 21.28
N ARG A 101 6.30 10.27 20.71
CA ARG A 101 7.48 9.79 21.43
C ARG A 101 8.27 10.87 22.16
N PRO A 102 8.41 12.12 21.68
CA PRO A 102 9.03 13.20 22.45
C PRO A 102 8.25 13.48 23.74
N THR A 103 6.91 13.49 23.66
CA THR A 103 6.00 13.65 24.80
C THR A 103 6.13 12.47 25.77
N ALA A 104 6.14 11.24 25.27
CA ALA A 104 6.33 10.04 26.08
C ALA A 104 7.74 9.99 26.73
N ALA A 105 8.79 10.39 26.00
CA ALA A 105 10.14 10.47 26.52
C ALA A 105 10.27 11.55 27.61
N SER A 106 9.60 12.70 27.44
CA SER A 106 9.54 13.74 28.48
C SER A 106 8.89 13.25 29.76
N ALA A 107 7.93 12.31 29.68
CA ALA A 107 7.29 11.72 30.85
C ALA A 107 8.24 10.80 31.64
N VAL A 108 9.22 10.16 30.98
CA VAL A 108 10.26 9.35 31.65
C VAL A 108 11.20 10.21 32.47
N PHE A 109 11.48 11.43 32.02
CA PHE A 109 12.39 12.37 32.70
C PHE A 109 11.69 13.34 33.65
N SER A 110 10.36 13.34 33.73
CA SER A 110 9.62 14.17 34.69
C SER A 110 9.76 13.56 36.09
N PRO A 111 10.57 14.14 36.99
CA PRO A 111 10.61 13.68 38.37
C PRO A 111 9.26 13.99 39.01
N ALA A 112 8.86 13.20 40.00
CA ALA A 112 7.85 13.60 40.95
C ALA A 112 8.30 14.92 41.62
N VAL A 113 7.85 16.06 41.08
CA VAL A 113 7.96 17.36 41.74
C VAL A 113 7.02 17.29 42.94
N GLY A 114 7.56 16.87 44.07
CA GLY A 114 6.79 16.72 45.30
C GLY A 114 7.48 15.80 46.29
N GLN A 115 8.63 16.24 46.82
CA GLN A 115 9.11 15.87 48.14
C GLN A 115 10.28 16.79 48.56
N SER A 116 9.94 17.90 49.20
CA SER A 116 10.63 18.52 50.35
C SER A 116 9.75 19.64 50.90
#